data_AF-A0A1W9L803-F1
#
_entry.id   AF-A0A1W9L803-F1
#
_cell.length_a   1.000
_cell.length_b   1.000
_cell.length_c   1.000
_cell.angle_alpha   90.00
_cell.angle_beta   90.00
_cell.angle_gamma   90.00
#
_symmetry.space_group_name_H-M   'P 1'
#
loop_
_entity.id
_entity.type
_entity.pdbx_description
1 polymer ?
#
loop_
_entity_poly.entity_id
_entity_poly.type
_entity_poly.pdbx_seq_one_letter_code
_entity_poly.pdbx_strand_id
1 'polypeptide(L)'
;MRICFLTAVSAALLAVAAHAAPPSCSNCAVRLTEDYAWVIGSSDFSNVAGRVDSASTYRWIVNGTTRVAGAVGEGLYLGFENSLRGAAGETPVRSNNTGFATGRWGSALQLATNGRLTYTRSGNLPLDEGAVELWIVPRLDGTDPAYTSVWQTFLHYRATNGDDAAVAQSDDTGVIYAGGSVSGEWQSAYSGSASMHSWTSGEWHHVVYTYSSTGNFMRLYLDGRLTA
;
A
#
# COMPACT_ATOMS: atom_id res chain seq x y z
N MET A 1 -1.21 69.63 -32.38
CA MET A 1 -2.62 69.20 -32.25
C MET A 1 -2.75 67.78 -32.77
N ARG A 2 -3.37 66.90 -31.96
CA ARG A 2 -3.78 65.50 -32.17
C ARG A 2 -2.76 64.38 -31.85
N ILE A 3 -3.16 63.70 -30.77
CA ILE A 3 -2.70 62.49 -30.08
C ILE A 3 -2.87 61.26 -30.97
N CYS A 4 -1.97 60.28 -30.81
CA CYS A 4 -2.23 58.87 -31.09
C CYS A 4 -1.66 58.02 -29.94
N PHE A 5 -2.54 57.35 -29.20
CA PHE A 5 -2.23 56.17 -28.37
C PHE A 5 -2.34 54.92 -29.26
N LEU A 6 -1.56 53.85 -29.02
CA LEU A 6 -2.11 52.56 -28.56
C LEU A 6 -1.04 51.48 -28.27
N THR A 7 -1.22 50.86 -27.10
CA THR A 7 -1.04 49.44 -26.72
C THR A 7 0.28 48.71 -26.93
N ALA A 8 0.96 48.47 -25.81
CA ALA A 8 1.76 47.28 -25.58
C ALA A 8 0.84 46.06 -25.44
N VAL A 9 1.06 45.03 -26.26
CA VAL A 9 0.49 43.68 -26.06
C VAL A 9 1.59 42.82 -25.46
N SER A 10 1.41 42.45 -24.20
CA SER A 10 2.24 41.47 -23.51
C SER A 10 1.84 40.08 -24.00
N ALA A 11 2.70 39.43 -24.79
CA ALA A 11 2.52 38.02 -25.14
C ALA A 11 3.01 37.16 -23.96
N ALA A 12 2.08 36.66 -23.16
CA ALA A 12 2.38 35.59 -22.21
C ALA A 12 2.70 34.31 -23.01
N LEU A 13 3.97 33.91 -23.06
CA LEU A 13 4.34 32.57 -23.48
C LEU A 13 3.83 31.58 -22.42
N LEU A 14 2.73 30.90 -22.72
CA LEU A 14 2.37 29.65 -22.05
C LEU A 14 3.41 28.60 -22.47
N ALA A 15 4.33 28.28 -21.55
CA ALA A 15 5.20 27.12 -21.70
C ALA A 15 4.31 25.86 -21.63
N VAL A 16 4.04 25.27 -22.80
CA VAL A 16 3.50 23.91 -22.87
C VAL A 16 4.62 22.99 -22.40
N ALA A 17 4.45 22.36 -21.24
CA ALA A 17 5.37 21.31 -20.79
C ALA A 17 5.44 20.23 -21.88
N ALA A 18 6.63 20.03 -22.44
CA ALA A 18 6.88 18.93 -23.36
C ALA A 18 6.56 17.62 -22.61
N HIS A 19 5.67 16.80 -23.19
CA HIS A 19 5.38 15.48 -22.65
C HIS A 19 6.68 14.67 -22.71
N ALA A 20 7.19 14.28 -21.53
CA ALA A 20 8.29 13.33 -21.46
C ALA A 20 7.93 12.07 -22.26
N ALA A 21 8.90 11.53 -22.99
CA ALA A 21 8.71 10.29 -23.74
C ALA A 21 8.16 9.20 -22.79
N PRO A 22 7.19 8.39 -23.24
CA PRO A 22 6.62 7.35 -22.40
C PRO A 22 7.73 6.40 -21.92
N PRO A 23 7.71 5.94 -20.65
CA PRO A 23 8.69 4.99 -20.15
C PRO A 23 8.66 3.71 -21.00
N SER A 24 9.82 3.12 -21.24
CA SER A 24 9.92 1.83 -21.89
C SER A 24 9.49 0.74 -20.92
N CYS A 25 8.47 -0.03 -21.30
CA CYS A 25 8.08 -1.24 -20.58
C CYS A 25 8.90 -2.42 -21.08
N SER A 26 9.37 -3.25 -20.16
CA SER A 26 9.98 -4.55 -20.46
C SER A 26 9.38 -5.63 -19.57
N ASN A 27 9.50 -6.90 -19.96
CA ASN A 27 8.97 -8.04 -19.21
C ASN A 27 7.46 -7.95 -18.89
N CYS A 28 6.69 -7.36 -19.80
CA CYS A 28 5.24 -7.29 -19.67
C CYS A 28 4.64 -8.70 -19.69
N ALA A 29 4.04 -9.13 -18.58
CA ALA A 29 3.25 -10.35 -18.54
C ALA A 29 1.84 -10.00 -18.10
N VAL A 30 0.86 -10.58 -18.77
CA VAL A 30 -0.54 -10.50 -18.36
C VAL A 30 -1.06 -11.92 -18.25
N ARG A 31 -1.64 -12.24 -17.09
CA ARG A 31 -2.32 -13.51 -16.88
C ARG A 31 -3.66 -13.29 -16.21
N LEU A 32 -4.62 -14.11 -16.57
CA LEU A 32 -5.88 -14.21 -15.84
C LEU A 32 -5.64 -15.08 -14.61
N THR A 33 -6.29 -14.76 -13.50
CA THR A 33 -6.44 -15.73 -12.41
C THR A 33 -7.28 -16.91 -12.92
N GLU A 34 -7.11 -18.09 -12.31
CA GLU A 34 -7.79 -19.32 -12.76
C GLU A 34 -9.32 -19.21 -12.69
N ASP A 35 -9.82 -18.39 -11.76
CA ASP A 35 -11.23 -18.05 -11.60
C ASP A 35 -11.72 -16.95 -12.55
N TYR A 36 -10.83 -16.40 -13.40
CA TYR A 36 -11.09 -15.27 -14.30
C TYR A 36 -11.60 -13.99 -13.60
N ALA A 37 -11.51 -13.91 -12.27
CA ALA A 37 -11.99 -12.75 -11.53
C ALA A 37 -11.04 -11.55 -11.67
N TRP A 38 -9.77 -11.80 -12.02
CA TRP A 38 -8.73 -10.78 -12.07
C TRP A 38 -7.82 -10.92 -13.29
N VAL A 39 -7.33 -9.77 -13.75
CA VAL A 39 -6.23 -9.66 -14.71
C VAL A 39 -5.01 -9.21 -13.93
N ILE A 40 -3.97 -10.05 -13.86
CA ILE A 40 -2.70 -9.73 -13.23
C ILE A 40 -1.75 -9.27 -14.33
N GLY A 41 -1.32 -8.01 -14.26
CA GLY A 41 -0.26 -7.46 -15.12
C GLY A 41 1.02 -7.25 -14.32
N SER A 42 2.16 -7.63 -14.88
CA SER A 42 3.50 -7.21 -14.42
C SER A 42 4.22 -6.49 -15.55
N SER A 43 5.08 -5.54 -15.21
CA SER A 43 5.91 -4.78 -16.15
C SER A 43 7.07 -4.16 -15.40
N ASP A 44 8.27 -4.22 -15.97
CA ASP A 44 9.41 -3.42 -15.50
C ASP A 44 9.38 -2.04 -16.16
N PHE A 45 9.63 -0.99 -15.39
CA PHE A 45 9.67 0.38 -15.87
C PHE A 45 11.05 1.02 -15.60
N SER A 46 11.60 1.64 -16.63
CA SER A 46 12.79 2.50 -16.51
C SER A 46 12.46 3.92 -16.96
N ASN A 47 12.91 4.92 -16.20
CA ASN A 47 12.74 6.32 -16.58
C ASN A 47 13.77 6.77 -17.63
N VAL A 48 13.59 7.99 -18.14
CA VAL A 48 14.48 8.64 -19.13
C VAL A 48 15.91 8.86 -18.63
N ALA A 49 16.16 8.73 -17.32
CA ALA A 49 17.50 8.78 -16.73
C ALA A 49 18.11 7.37 -16.53
N GLY A 50 17.46 6.31 -17.04
CA GLY A 50 17.93 4.92 -16.90
C GLY A 50 17.81 4.38 -15.48
N ARG A 51 17.09 5.08 -14.60
CA ARG A 51 16.82 4.61 -13.23
C ARG A 51 15.60 3.69 -13.28
N VAL A 52 15.72 2.54 -12.62
CA VAL A 52 14.56 1.72 -12.28
C VAL A 52 13.76 2.54 -11.28
N ASP A 53 12.59 3.04 -11.69
CA ASP A 53 11.74 3.81 -10.80
C ASP A 53 11.09 2.84 -9.82
N SER A 54 11.42 2.99 -8.54
CA SER A 54 10.90 2.24 -7.41
C SER A 54 9.50 2.70 -6.97
N ALA A 55 8.71 3.22 -7.91
CA ALA A 55 7.36 3.72 -7.71
C ALA A 55 6.49 3.08 -8.77
N SER A 56 5.59 2.18 -8.38
CA SER A 56 4.63 1.56 -9.28
C SER A 56 3.98 2.63 -10.16
N THR A 57 4.16 2.61 -11.47
CA THR A 57 3.42 3.55 -12.34
C THR A 57 2.03 2.99 -12.60
N TYR A 58 0.99 3.83 -12.51
CA TYR A 58 -0.36 3.44 -12.87
C TYR A 58 -0.72 4.04 -14.22
N ARG A 59 -1.53 3.31 -14.99
CA ARG A 59 -2.17 3.81 -16.20
C ARG A 59 -3.57 3.25 -16.31
N TRP A 60 -4.57 4.12 -16.20
CA TRP A 60 -5.95 3.78 -16.49
C TRP A 60 -6.19 3.88 -17.99
N ILE A 61 -6.60 2.78 -18.60
CA ILE A 61 -6.88 2.68 -20.03
C ILE A 61 -8.36 2.32 -20.21
N VAL A 62 -9.06 3.05 -21.08
CA VAL A 62 -10.43 2.73 -21.48
C VAL A 62 -10.45 2.58 -23.00
N ASN A 63 -10.84 1.40 -23.49
CA ASN A 63 -10.88 1.05 -24.92
C ASN A 63 -9.55 1.32 -25.64
N GLY A 64 -8.44 0.86 -25.06
CA GLY A 64 -7.09 1.07 -25.60
C GLY A 64 -6.56 2.51 -25.48
N THR A 65 -7.36 3.46 -24.98
CA THR A 65 -6.95 4.86 -24.81
C THR A 65 -6.60 5.15 -23.36
N THR A 66 -5.41 5.69 -23.12
CA THR A 66 -4.99 6.12 -21.77
C THR A 66 -5.85 7.30 -21.31
N ARG A 67 -6.49 7.15 -20.14
CA ARG A 67 -7.30 8.19 -19.49
C ARG A 67 -6.52 8.97 -18.45
N VAL A 68 -5.71 8.28 -17.67
CA VAL A 68 -4.79 8.90 -16.71
C VAL A 68 -3.60 7.97 -16.51
N ALA A 69 -2.42 8.55 -16.30
CA ALA A 69 -1.21 7.83 -15.96
C ALA A 69 -0.40 8.64 -14.95
N GLY A 70 0.39 7.97 -14.12
CA GLY A 70 1.27 8.62 -13.16
C GLY A 70 2.11 7.63 -12.39
N ALA A 71 2.96 8.14 -11.50
CA ALA A 71 3.58 7.33 -10.47
C ALA A 71 2.60 7.17 -9.29
N VAL A 72 2.51 5.96 -8.74
CA VAL A 72 2.00 5.74 -7.40
C VAL A 72 3.13 6.11 -6.45
N GLY A 73 2.91 7.11 -5.61
CA GLY A 73 3.84 7.41 -4.53
C GLY A 73 3.76 6.31 -3.48
N GLU A 74 4.68 5.35 -3.54
CA GLU A 74 4.79 4.30 -2.54
C GLU A 74 5.86 4.72 -1.52
N GLY A 75 5.47 4.89 -0.25
CA GLY A 75 6.42 5.19 0.82
C GLY A 75 7.34 4.00 1.08
N LEU A 76 6.76 2.80 1.15
CA LEU A 76 7.48 1.55 1.30
C LEU A 76 6.73 0.45 0.54
N TYR A 77 7.40 -0.17 -0.43
CA TYR A 77 6.86 -1.33 -1.15
C TYR A 77 7.71 -2.57 -0.86
N LEU A 78 7.05 -3.62 -0.34
CA LEU A 78 7.67 -4.89 0.05
C LEU A 78 7.02 -6.05 -0.73
N GLY A 79 7.58 -6.39 -1.89
CA GLY A 79 7.06 -7.50 -2.71
C GLY A 79 7.35 -8.89 -2.15
N PHE A 80 8.37 -9.04 -1.30
CA PHE A 80 8.79 -10.31 -0.70
C PHE A 80 9.08 -11.47 -1.67
N GLU A 81 9.54 -11.14 -2.88
CA GLU A 81 9.97 -12.09 -3.91
C GLU A 81 11.33 -12.74 -3.57
N ASN A 82 11.33 -13.60 -2.54
CA ASN A 82 12.52 -14.20 -1.91
C ASN A 82 13.56 -13.18 -1.42
N SER A 83 13.12 -11.95 -1.14
CA SER A 83 13.95 -10.85 -0.67
C SER A 83 13.22 -10.03 0.38
N LEU A 84 13.94 -9.61 1.42
CA LEU A 84 13.46 -8.65 2.41
C LEU A 84 13.86 -7.22 2.06
N ARG A 85 14.28 -6.94 0.82
CA ARG A 85 14.57 -5.57 0.38
C ARG A 85 13.31 -4.93 -0.16
N GLY A 86 13.05 -3.68 0.25
CA GLY A 86 12.02 -2.88 -0.38
C GLY A 86 12.42 -2.45 -1.79
N ALA A 87 11.45 -2.09 -2.62
CA ALA A 87 11.71 -1.72 -4.02
C ALA A 87 12.58 -0.46 -4.17
N ALA A 88 12.60 0.44 -3.19
CA ALA A 88 13.48 1.61 -3.19
C ALA A 88 14.86 1.32 -2.55
N GLY A 89 15.15 0.05 -2.24
CA GLY A 89 16.42 -0.39 -1.68
C GLY A 89 16.46 -0.43 -0.16
N GLU A 90 15.32 -0.30 0.51
CA GLU A 90 15.20 -0.39 1.97
C GLU A 90 15.66 -1.76 2.45
N THR A 91 16.52 -1.78 3.45
CA THR A 91 16.97 -3.02 4.11
C THR A 91 16.40 -3.09 5.52
N PRO A 92 16.02 -4.27 6.01
CA PRO A 92 15.48 -4.39 7.36
C PRO A 92 16.58 -4.10 8.40
N VAL A 93 16.20 -3.38 9.45
CA VAL A 93 17.05 -3.16 10.64
C VAL A 93 16.94 -4.33 11.62
N ARG A 94 15.89 -5.15 11.50
CA ARG A 94 15.71 -6.38 12.28
C ARG A 94 14.94 -7.40 11.46
N SER A 95 15.40 -8.64 11.51
CA SER A 95 14.73 -9.80 10.91
C SER A 95 14.87 -10.99 11.83
N ASN A 96 13.77 -11.36 12.50
CA ASN A 96 13.72 -12.49 13.41
C ASN A 96 12.62 -13.45 12.95
N ASN A 97 12.92 -14.75 12.87
CA ASN A 97 11.99 -15.80 12.44
C ASN A 97 11.21 -15.46 11.16
N THR A 98 11.91 -14.85 10.21
CA THR A 98 11.41 -14.52 8.87
C THR A 98 11.80 -15.62 7.89
N GLY A 99 10.87 -16.00 7.03
CA GLY A 99 11.09 -16.88 5.90
C GLY A 99 10.26 -16.43 4.71
N PHE A 100 10.21 -17.28 3.70
CA PHE A 100 9.38 -17.08 2.52
C PHE A 100 8.52 -18.30 2.27
N ALA A 101 7.29 -18.06 1.84
CA ALA A 101 6.33 -19.08 1.43
C ALA A 101 5.69 -18.68 0.10
N THR A 102 4.89 -19.56 -0.49
CA THR A 102 4.09 -19.23 -1.68
C THR A 102 3.16 -18.05 -1.38
N GLY A 103 3.32 -16.96 -2.13
CA GLY A 103 2.51 -15.75 -2.01
C GLY A 103 1.22 -15.81 -2.82
N ARG A 104 0.36 -14.79 -2.66
CA ARG A 104 -0.80 -14.57 -3.56
C ARG A 104 -0.33 -14.51 -5.01
N TRP A 105 0.79 -13.85 -5.22
CA TRP A 105 1.58 -13.82 -6.44
C TRP A 105 3.03 -14.06 -6.05
N GLY A 106 3.71 -15.02 -6.69
CA GLY A 106 5.11 -15.30 -6.40
C GLY A 106 5.34 -15.79 -4.97
N SER A 107 6.16 -15.06 -4.22
CA SER A 107 6.55 -15.35 -2.84
C SER A 107 6.03 -14.30 -1.85
N ALA A 108 5.77 -14.70 -0.62
CA ALA A 108 5.36 -13.81 0.47
C ALA A 108 6.22 -13.98 1.72
N LEU A 109 6.24 -12.94 2.56
CA LEU A 109 6.85 -13.00 3.89
C LEU A 109 6.12 -14.04 4.75
N GLN A 110 6.89 -14.98 5.30
CA GLN A 110 6.43 -15.88 6.34
C GLN A 110 7.03 -15.44 7.68
N LEU A 111 6.18 -15.18 8.67
CA LEU A 111 6.59 -14.96 10.05
C LEU A 111 6.26 -16.21 10.88
N ALA A 112 7.27 -16.89 11.43
CA ALA A 112 7.01 -17.93 12.43
C ALA A 112 6.52 -17.29 13.75
N THR A 113 6.19 -18.09 14.75
CA THR A 113 5.81 -17.59 16.08
C THR A 113 6.86 -16.61 16.61
N ASN A 114 6.41 -15.46 17.13
CA ASN A 114 7.26 -14.34 17.56
C ASN A 114 8.15 -13.74 16.45
N GLY A 115 7.82 -14.00 15.19
CA GLY A 115 8.52 -13.43 14.04
C GLY A 115 8.31 -11.94 13.93
N ARG A 116 9.37 -11.24 13.52
CA ARG A 116 9.37 -9.79 13.40
C ARG A 116 10.31 -9.33 12.30
N LEU A 117 9.76 -8.54 11.39
CA LEU A 117 10.50 -7.76 10.41
C LEU A 117 10.39 -6.28 10.79
N THR A 118 11.46 -5.50 10.67
CA THR A 118 11.43 -4.07 10.99
C THR A 118 12.33 -3.31 10.04
N TYR A 119 11.83 -2.19 9.53
CA TYR A 119 12.57 -1.22 8.72
C TYR A 119 12.75 0.08 9.49
N THR A 120 13.58 0.97 8.97
CA THR A 120 13.66 2.34 9.45
C THR A 120 12.31 3.03 9.32
N ARG A 121 12.02 3.97 10.21
CA ARG A 121 10.76 4.73 10.19
C ARG A 121 10.73 5.77 9.07
N SER A 122 11.83 6.50 8.93
CA SER A 122 11.92 7.67 8.05
C SER A 122 11.62 7.27 6.60
N GLY A 123 10.71 8.03 5.96
CA GLY A 123 10.36 7.86 4.54
C GLY A 123 9.27 6.81 4.25
N ASN A 124 8.96 5.92 5.19
CA ASN A 124 8.17 4.73 4.88
C ASN A 124 6.65 4.87 5.08
N LEU A 125 6.20 5.87 5.86
CA LEU A 125 4.77 6.10 6.11
C LEU A 125 4.50 7.59 6.37
N PRO A 126 3.80 8.31 5.46
CA PRO A 126 3.32 9.67 5.74
C PRO A 126 2.16 9.61 6.73
N LEU A 127 2.19 10.34 7.84
CA LEU A 127 1.17 10.20 8.90
C LEU A 127 -0.04 11.12 8.74
N ASP A 128 0.08 12.19 7.97
CA ASP A 128 -1.03 13.13 7.78
C ASP A 128 -2.12 12.52 6.90
N GLU A 129 -1.73 11.92 5.78
CA GLU A 129 -2.62 11.28 4.82
C GLU A 129 -1.90 10.13 4.12
N GLY A 130 -2.59 9.01 3.91
CA GLY A 130 -1.99 7.88 3.24
C GLY A 130 -2.84 6.63 3.20
N ALA A 131 -2.22 5.57 2.70
CA ALA A 131 -2.78 4.24 2.64
C ALA A 131 -1.72 3.19 3.04
N VAL A 132 -2.17 2.14 3.70
CA VAL A 132 -1.45 0.89 3.94
C VAL A 132 -2.25 -0.20 3.25
N GLU A 133 -1.59 -0.98 2.40
CA GLU A 133 -2.17 -2.11 1.69
C GLU A 133 -1.41 -3.39 2.02
N LEU A 134 -2.14 -4.44 2.38
CA LEU A 134 -1.58 -5.73 2.80
C LEU A 134 -2.37 -6.88 2.17
N TRP A 135 -1.66 -7.92 1.74
CA TRP A 135 -2.23 -9.23 1.47
C TRP A 135 -1.84 -10.17 2.61
N ILE A 136 -2.84 -10.77 3.26
CA ILE A 136 -2.65 -11.60 4.46
C ILE A 136 -3.24 -12.97 4.18
N VAL A 137 -2.55 -14.01 4.64
CA VAL A 137 -3.05 -15.39 4.62
C VAL A 137 -2.92 -15.99 6.02
N PRO A 138 -4.00 -16.47 6.63
CA PRO A 138 -3.91 -17.18 7.90
C PRO A 138 -3.39 -18.61 7.66
N ARG A 139 -2.69 -19.17 8.65
CA ARG A 139 -2.17 -20.55 8.59
C ARG A 139 -3.11 -21.57 9.23
N LEU A 140 -4.07 -21.07 9.99
CA LEU A 140 -5.09 -21.82 10.68
C LEU A 140 -6.42 -21.15 10.35
N ASP A 141 -7.53 -21.84 10.55
CA ASP A 141 -8.84 -21.21 10.39
C ASP A 141 -8.98 -20.07 11.39
N GLY A 142 -9.71 -19.02 11.03
CA GLY A 142 -9.83 -17.83 11.89
C GLY A 142 -10.53 -18.07 13.22
N THR A 143 -11.13 -19.25 13.42
CA THR A 143 -11.69 -19.71 14.70
C THR A 143 -10.67 -20.43 15.59
N ASP A 144 -9.45 -20.64 15.11
CA ASP A 144 -8.41 -21.35 15.85
C ASP A 144 -7.98 -20.55 17.11
N PRO A 145 -7.87 -21.20 18.28
CA PRO A 145 -7.48 -20.54 19.53
C PRO A 145 -6.11 -19.83 19.48
N ALA A 146 -5.24 -20.15 18.52
CA ALA A 146 -4.00 -19.42 18.30
C ALA A 146 -4.21 -17.91 18.04
N TYR A 147 -5.38 -17.52 17.54
CA TYR A 147 -5.76 -16.13 17.27
C TYR A 147 -6.48 -15.45 18.43
N THR A 148 -6.80 -16.16 19.51
CA THR A 148 -7.58 -15.61 20.63
C THR A 148 -6.76 -15.39 21.92
N SER A 149 -5.46 -15.67 21.89
CA SER A 149 -4.59 -15.55 23.07
C SER A 149 -3.79 -14.25 23.14
N VAL A 150 -3.56 -13.61 21.99
CA VAL A 150 -2.78 -12.37 21.86
C VAL A 150 -3.21 -11.64 20.59
N TRP A 151 -3.09 -10.31 20.59
CA TRP A 151 -3.27 -9.49 19.40
C TRP A 151 -2.33 -9.94 18.29
N GLN A 152 -2.88 -10.13 17.10
CA GLN A 152 -2.10 -10.48 15.91
C GLN A 152 -1.78 -9.20 15.15
N THR A 153 -0.56 -8.70 15.31
CA THR A 153 -0.11 -7.48 14.63
C THR A 153 0.42 -7.80 13.23
N PHE A 154 -0.20 -7.20 12.20
CA PHE A 154 0.24 -7.31 10.81
C PHE A 154 1.16 -6.15 10.42
N LEU A 155 0.80 -4.95 10.88
CA LEU A 155 1.62 -3.74 10.76
C LEU A 155 1.64 -3.02 12.11
N HIS A 156 2.80 -2.49 12.48
CA HIS A 156 2.88 -1.49 13.54
C HIS A 156 3.94 -0.43 13.22
N TYR A 157 3.53 0.82 13.35
CA TYR A 157 4.34 2.01 13.24
C TYR A 157 4.24 2.77 14.56
N ARG A 158 5.39 3.01 15.20
CA ARG A 158 5.48 3.94 16.33
C ARG A 158 5.98 5.26 15.80
N ALA A 159 5.49 6.41 16.25
CA ALA A 159 6.02 7.75 15.94
C ALA A 159 7.07 8.21 16.98
N THR A 160 7.73 9.36 16.77
CA THR A 160 8.76 9.89 17.70
C THR A 160 8.13 10.54 18.92
N ASN A 161 6.96 11.14 18.75
CA ASN A 161 6.16 11.76 19.80
C ASN A 161 5.42 10.74 20.70
N GLY A 162 5.53 9.45 20.40
CA GLY A 162 4.84 8.40 21.16
C GLY A 162 3.42 8.10 20.69
N ASP A 163 3.00 8.61 19.53
CA ASP A 163 1.82 8.11 18.84
C ASP A 163 2.14 6.79 18.11
N ASP A 164 1.12 6.07 17.67
CA ASP A 164 1.29 4.88 16.84
C ASP A 164 0.16 4.73 15.81
N ALA A 165 0.41 3.82 14.87
CA ALA A 165 -0.56 3.30 13.93
C ALA A 165 -0.29 1.80 13.75
N ALA A 166 -1.33 1.00 13.61
CA ALA A 166 -1.28 -0.44 13.52
C ALA A 166 -2.42 -0.97 12.66
N VAL A 167 -2.17 -2.13 12.07
CA VAL A 167 -3.22 -3.02 11.54
C VAL A 167 -3.05 -4.33 12.29
N ALA A 168 -4.06 -4.72 13.06
CA ALA A 168 -3.99 -5.88 13.93
C ALA A 168 -5.36 -6.52 14.13
N GLN A 169 -5.39 -7.83 14.35
CA GLN A 169 -6.58 -8.53 14.82
C GLN A 169 -6.58 -8.59 16.35
N SER A 170 -7.73 -8.25 16.93
CA SER A 170 -7.96 -8.28 18.38
C SER A 170 -8.21 -9.70 18.88
N ASP A 171 -7.52 -10.08 19.96
CA ASP A 171 -7.60 -11.41 20.58
C ASP A 171 -8.97 -11.77 21.16
N ASP A 172 -9.77 -10.78 21.52
CA ASP A 172 -11.08 -10.99 22.13
C ASP A 172 -12.23 -11.18 21.12
N THR A 173 -12.21 -10.42 20.03
CA THR A 173 -13.32 -10.28 19.08
C THR A 173 -13.01 -10.87 17.72
N GLY A 174 -11.74 -11.17 17.43
CA GLY A 174 -11.29 -11.61 16.10
C GLY A 174 -11.40 -10.53 15.02
N VAL A 175 -11.77 -9.29 15.37
CA VAL A 175 -11.96 -8.18 14.43
C VAL A 175 -10.62 -7.55 14.10
N ILE A 176 -10.42 -7.20 12.83
CA ILE A 176 -9.30 -6.39 12.39
C ILE A 176 -9.57 -4.92 12.71
N TYR A 177 -8.61 -4.31 13.41
CA TYR A 177 -8.53 -2.89 13.70
C TYR A 177 -7.46 -2.27 12.83
N ALA A 178 -7.76 -1.09 12.30
CA ALA A 178 -6.78 -0.23 11.67
C ALA A 178 -6.81 1.15 12.31
N GLY A 179 -5.72 1.54 12.95
CA GLY A 179 -5.63 2.78 13.69
C GLY A 179 -4.53 2.77 14.74
N GLY A 180 -4.62 3.65 15.72
CA GLY A 180 -3.58 3.78 16.71
C GLY A 180 -3.86 4.86 17.74
N SER A 181 -2.88 5.09 18.60
CA SER A 181 -2.95 6.12 19.63
C SER A 181 -2.48 7.46 19.09
N VAL A 182 -3.29 8.50 19.28
CA VAL A 182 -2.97 9.89 18.95
C VAL A 182 -3.14 10.74 20.19
N SER A 183 -2.05 11.35 20.67
CA SER A 183 -2.03 12.15 21.91
C SER A 183 -2.58 11.39 23.14
N GLY A 184 -2.34 10.07 23.19
CA GLY A 184 -2.78 9.19 24.27
C GLY A 184 -4.20 8.63 24.10
N GLU A 185 -4.93 9.03 23.08
CA GLU A 185 -6.29 8.56 22.79
C GLU A 185 -6.29 7.54 21.65
N TRP A 186 -7.01 6.44 21.83
CA TRP A 186 -7.15 5.42 20.79
C TRP A 186 -8.14 5.88 19.72
N GLN A 187 -7.73 5.83 18.46
CA GLN A 187 -8.56 6.12 17.28
C GLN A 187 -8.43 4.95 16.31
N SER A 188 -9.54 4.41 15.81
CA SER A 188 -9.48 3.27 14.88
C SER A 188 -10.72 3.15 13.99
N ALA A 189 -10.51 2.62 12.79
CA ALA A 189 -11.54 2.08 11.93
C ALA A 189 -11.64 0.57 12.20
N TYR A 190 -12.82 0.13 12.66
CA TYR A 190 -13.13 -1.28 12.88
C TYR A 190 -14.63 -1.53 12.74
N SER A 191 -14.98 -2.77 12.43
CA SER A 191 -16.37 -3.21 12.30
C SER A 191 -16.43 -4.72 12.45
N GLY A 192 -17.54 -5.26 12.97
CA GLY A 192 -17.74 -6.72 13.05
C GLY A 192 -17.68 -7.42 11.68
N SER A 193 -17.89 -6.68 10.58
CA SER A 193 -17.72 -7.17 9.22
C SER A 193 -16.26 -7.46 8.84
N ALA A 194 -15.28 -6.95 9.59
CA ALA A 194 -13.85 -7.22 9.44
C ALA A 194 -13.37 -8.35 10.37
N SER A 195 -14.27 -9.23 10.80
CA SER A 195 -13.94 -10.40 11.63
C SER A 195 -13.17 -11.45 10.83
N MET A 196 -12.07 -11.94 11.40
CA MET A 196 -11.31 -13.06 10.86
C MET A 196 -11.98 -14.41 11.10
N HIS A 197 -13.01 -14.51 11.96
CA HIS A 197 -13.62 -15.80 12.32
C HIS A 197 -14.13 -16.60 11.11
N SER A 198 -14.49 -15.93 10.00
CA SER A 198 -14.95 -16.59 8.78
C SER A 198 -13.83 -16.90 7.78
N TRP A 199 -12.58 -16.58 8.10
CA TRP A 199 -11.45 -16.82 7.21
C TRP A 199 -11.01 -18.27 7.31
N THR A 200 -10.73 -18.88 6.15
CA THR A 200 -10.20 -20.25 6.08
C THR A 200 -8.68 -20.21 5.99
N SER A 201 -8.02 -21.20 6.59
CA SER A 201 -6.57 -21.38 6.41
C SER A 201 -6.19 -21.39 4.92
N GLY A 202 -5.15 -20.64 4.55
CA GLY A 202 -4.65 -20.57 3.18
C GLY A 202 -5.39 -19.60 2.26
N GLU A 203 -6.52 -19.02 2.70
CA GLU A 203 -7.23 -17.99 1.92
C GLU A 203 -6.53 -16.63 2.03
N TRP A 204 -6.26 -16.02 0.87
CA TRP A 204 -5.66 -14.70 0.80
C TRP A 204 -6.73 -13.63 0.94
N HIS A 205 -6.53 -12.72 1.88
CA HIS A 205 -7.39 -11.57 2.13
C HIS A 205 -6.64 -10.27 1.89
N HIS A 206 -7.33 -9.32 1.30
CA HIS A 206 -6.83 -7.99 0.98
C HIS A 206 -7.29 -6.99 2.02
N VAL A 207 -6.35 -6.39 2.76
CA VAL A 207 -6.62 -5.42 3.82
C VAL A 207 -6.04 -4.08 3.43
N VAL A 208 -6.89 -3.05 3.38
CA VAL A 208 -6.48 -1.67 3.10
C VAL A 208 -6.90 -0.76 4.24
N TYR A 209 -5.96 0.00 4.77
CA TYR A 209 -6.21 1.06 5.73
C TYR A 209 -5.88 2.40 5.09
N THR A 210 -6.84 3.32 5.05
CA THR A 210 -6.62 4.69 4.56
C THR A 210 -6.94 5.70 5.65
N TYR A 211 -6.24 6.82 5.65
CA TYR A 211 -6.43 7.88 6.64
C TYR A 211 -6.11 9.24 6.05
N SER A 212 -6.77 10.27 6.58
CA SER A 212 -6.51 11.65 6.24
C SER A 212 -6.91 12.55 7.39
N SER A 213 -5.97 13.37 7.85
CA SER A 213 -6.22 14.42 8.84
C SER A 213 -7.03 15.58 8.25
N THR A 214 -6.79 15.97 6.98
CA THR A 214 -7.52 17.08 6.35
C THR A 214 -8.96 16.68 5.98
N GLY A 215 -9.16 15.44 5.55
CA GLY A 215 -10.45 14.83 5.27
C GLY A 215 -11.16 14.28 6.50
N ASN A 216 -10.49 14.28 7.67
CA ASN A 216 -10.98 13.80 8.95
C ASN A 216 -11.59 12.39 8.87
N PHE A 217 -10.83 11.42 8.36
CA PHE A 217 -11.28 10.03 8.30
C PHE A 217 -10.17 9.01 8.54
N MET A 218 -10.62 7.84 8.98
CA MET A 218 -9.91 6.56 8.92
C MET A 218 -10.87 5.57 8.28
N ARG A 219 -10.40 4.76 7.34
CA ARG A 219 -11.22 3.74 6.68
C ARG A 219 -10.49 2.43 6.57
N LEU A 220 -11.21 1.35 6.83
CA LEU A 220 -10.76 -0.01 6.66
C LEU A 220 -11.54 -0.65 5.51
N TYR A 221 -10.81 -1.28 4.60
CA TYR A 221 -11.37 -2.10 3.54
C TYR A 221 -10.88 -3.53 3.68
N LEU A 222 -11.80 -4.48 3.52
CA LEU A 222 -11.51 -5.90 3.46
C LEU A 222 -12.02 -6.46 2.14
N ASP A 223 -11.15 -7.13 1.39
CA ASP A 223 -11.45 -7.76 0.10
C ASP A 223 -12.14 -6.78 -0.88
N GLY A 224 -11.65 -5.53 -0.88
CA GLY A 224 -12.14 -4.45 -1.74
C GLY A 224 -13.44 -3.77 -1.28
N ARG A 225 -14.00 -4.14 -0.11
CA ARG A 225 -15.22 -3.53 0.45
C ARG A 225 -14.91 -2.65 1.65
N LEU A 226 -15.50 -1.46 1.72
CA LEU A 226 -15.43 -0.59 2.90
C LEU A 226 -16.15 -1.27 4.07
N THR A 227 -15.44 -1.49 5.18
CA THR A 227 -15.98 -2.12 6.38
C THR A 227 -16.18 -1.12 7.52
N ALA A 228 -15.36 -0.09 7.60
CA ALA A 228 -15.38 0.96 8.61
C ALA A 228 -14.81 2.26 8.06
#